data_AF-A0A535PIS1-F1
#
_entry.id   AF-A0A535PIS1-F1
#
_cell.length_a   1.000
_cell.length_b   1.000
_cell.length_c   1.000
_cell.angle_alpha   90.00
_cell.angle_beta   90.00
_cell.angle_gamma   90.00
#
_symmetry.space_group_name_H-M   'P 1'
#
loop_
_entity.id
_entity.type
_entity.pdbx_description
1 polymer ?
#
loop_
_entity_poly.entity_id
_entity_poly.type
_entity_poly.pdbx_seq_one_letter_code
_entity_poly.pdbx_strand_id
1 'polypeptide(L)'
;MYNISTGRWSGALWWQQANVLETVIDYSSRTKTNTYTDDIATTFNANKSTSFINSYYDDEGWWALAWMKAYDLTNMISYLSMAKAIFNDMTGGWDSICGGGIWWSKHKTYKNAIANELFLEVAARLHQRTSGDTVGGESGPWHTSYINWANKEWQWFKNSGIL
;
A
#
# COMPACT_ATOMS: atom_id res chain seq x y z
N MET A 1 -21.11 0.91 11.04
CA MET A 1 -21.14 -0.45 11.63
C MET A 1 -20.29 -1.36 10.76
N TYR A 2 -19.55 -2.31 11.33
CA TYR A 2 -18.77 -3.30 10.55
C TYR A 2 -19.68 -4.43 10.07
N ASN A 3 -19.55 -4.84 8.81
CA ASN A 3 -20.27 -5.95 8.22
C ASN A 3 -19.33 -7.13 7.99
N ILE A 4 -19.54 -8.20 8.76
CA ILE A 4 -18.72 -9.42 8.75
C ILE A 4 -18.81 -10.20 7.44
N SER A 5 -19.92 -10.13 6.69
CA SER A 5 -20.06 -10.89 5.44
C SER A 5 -19.26 -10.28 4.30
N THR A 6 -19.09 -8.95 4.33
CA THR A 6 -18.33 -8.22 3.30
C THR A 6 -16.93 -7.83 3.77
N GLY A 7 -16.68 -7.88 5.08
CA GLY A 7 -15.48 -7.36 5.70
C GLY A 7 -15.30 -5.86 5.49
N ARG A 8 -16.39 -5.07 5.64
CA ARG A 8 -16.40 -3.63 5.33
C ARG A 8 -17.21 -2.84 6.35
N TRP A 9 -16.84 -1.59 6.56
CA TRP A 9 -17.56 -0.62 7.38
C TRP A 9 -18.58 0.16 6.53
N SER A 10 -19.83 0.23 7.00
CA SER A 10 -20.88 1.02 6.35
C SER A 10 -20.54 2.50 6.31
N GLY A 11 -20.79 3.15 5.17
CA GLY A 11 -20.58 4.60 4.99
C GLY A 11 -19.18 5.00 4.53
N ALA A 12 -18.24 4.06 4.44
CA ALA A 12 -16.88 4.32 3.94
C ALA A 12 -16.75 3.93 2.45
N LEU A 13 -16.14 4.81 1.65
CA LEU A 13 -15.68 4.52 0.29
C LEU A 13 -14.57 3.46 0.31
N TRP A 14 -14.24 2.88 -0.85
CA TRP A 14 -13.35 1.73 -0.94
C TRP A 14 -11.96 1.97 -0.32
N TRP A 15 -11.28 3.09 -0.64
CA TRP A 15 -10.00 3.44 0.00
C TRP A 15 -10.15 3.86 1.47
N GLN A 16 -11.30 4.41 1.85
CA GLN A 16 -11.59 4.74 3.25
C GLN A 16 -11.69 3.47 4.11
N GLN A 17 -12.11 2.33 3.54
CA GLN A 17 -12.08 1.05 4.24
C GLN A 17 -10.65 0.72 4.74
N ALA A 18 -9.62 1.01 3.94
CA ALA A 18 -8.23 0.78 4.33
C ALA A 18 -7.82 1.66 5.52
N ASN A 19 -8.22 2.93 5.52
CA ASN A 19 -7.95 3.88 6.62
C ASN A 19 -8.68 3.50 7.91
N VAL A 20 -9.93 3.02 7.80
CA VAL A 20 -10.67 2.51 8.95
C VAL A 20 -10.00 1.24 9.50
N LEU A 21 -9.59 0.32 8.62
CA LEU A 21 -8.84 -0.88 9.02
C LEU A 21 -7.51 -0.51 9.70
N GLU A 22 -6.79 0.49 9.18
CA GLU A 22 -5.56 1.00 9.79
C GLU A 22 -5.81 1.49 11.22
N THR A 23 -6.91 2.22 11.44
CA THR A 23 -7.32 2.67 12.77
C THR A 23 -7.58 1.50 13.72
N VAL A 24 -8.23 0.43 13.24
CA VAL A 24 -8.48 -0.79 14.01
C VAL A 24 -7.17 -1.50 14.38
N ILE A 25 -6.23 -1.59 13.44
CA ILE A 25 -4.90 -2.18 13.66
C ILE A 25 -4.10 -1.37 14.69
N ASP A 26 -4.06 -0.05 14.52
CA ASP A 26 -3.35 0.85 15.43
C ASP A 26 -3.93 0.82 16.84
N TYR A 27 -5.26 0.81 16.96
CA TYR A 27 -5.95 0.68 18.23
C TYR A 27 -5.56 -0.63 18.93
N SER A 28 -5.60 -1.76 18.21
CA SER A 28 -5.23 -3.08 18.73
C SER A 28 -3.76 -3.11 19.19
N SER A 29 -2.86 -2.57 18.36
CA SER A 29 -1.42 -2.47 18.66
C SER A 29 -1.11 -1.62 19.90
N ARG A 30 -1.80 -0.48 20.07
CA ARG A 30 -1.58 0.46 21.18
C ARG A 30 -2.17 -0.02 22.50
N THR A 31 -3.38 -0.59 22.45
CA THR A 31 -4.11 -1.02 23.66
C THR A 31 -3.80 -2.46 24.06
N LYS A 32 -3.09 -3.22 23.21
CA LYS A 32 -2.80 -4.65 23.40
C LYS A 32 -4.06 -5.51 23.54
N THR A 33 -5.18 -5.07 22.95
CA THR A 33 -6.42 -5.81 22.89
C THR A 33 -6.58 -6.57 21.58
N ASN A 34 -7.26 -7.71 21.65
CA ASN A 34 -7.63 -8.51 20.48
C ASN A 34 -9.10 -8.31 20.08
N THR A 35 -9.82 -7.36 20.68
CA THR A 35 -11.27 -7.17 20.48
C THR A 35 -11.68 -7.05 19.01
N TYR A 36 -10.83 -6.47 18.16
CA TYR A 36 -11.13 -6.19 16.75
C TYR A 36 -10.15 -6.87 15.78
N THR A 37 -9.31 -7.79 16.25
CA THR A 37 -8.31 -8.43 15.39
C THR A 37 -8.94 -9.39 14.38
N ASP A 38 -10.12 -9.94 14.70
CA ASP A 38 -10.89 -10.78 13.78
C ASP A 38 -11.42 -9.99 12.57
N ASP A 39 -11.67 -8.69 12.73
CA ASP A 39 -12.09 -7.81 11.63
C ASP A 39 -10.97 -7.66 10.59
N ILE A 40 -9.70 -7.75 10.98
CA ILE A 40 -8.55 -7.72 10.06
C ILE A 40 -8.59 -8.95 9.16
N ALA A 41 -8.68 -10.14 9.74
CA ALA A 41 -8.72 -11.39 9.01
C ALA A 41 -9.98 -11.52 8.14
N THR A 42 -11.13 -11.07 8.65
CA THR A 42 -12.41 -11.07 7.93
C THR A 42 -12.34 -10.15 6.71
N THR A 43 -11.84 -8.91 6.89
CA THR A 43 -11.63 -7.96 5.79
C THR A 43 -10.72 -8.53 4.72
N PHE A 44 -9.60 -9.13 5.13
CA PHE A 44 -8.65 -9.76 4.21
C PHE A 44 -9.31 -10.89 3.42
N ASN A 45 -9.92 -11.87 4.10
CA ASN A 45 -10.45 -13.07 3.46
C ASN A 45 -11.63 -12.77 2.53
N ALA A 46 -12.48 -11.79 2.87
CA ALA A 46 -13.61 -11.41 2.04
C ALA A 46 -13.21 -10.69 0.74
N ASN A 47 -12.04 -10.05 0.69
CA ASN A 47 -11.66 -9.16 -0.41
C ASN A 47 -10.35 -9.53 -1.12
N LYS A 48 -9.54 -10.47 -0.59
CA LYS A 48 -8.23 -10.84 -1.17
C LYS A 48 -8.28 -11.36 -2.61
N SER A 49 -9.42 -11.82 -3.09
CA SER A 49 -9.59 -12.31 -4.47
C SER A 49 -9.40 -11.21 -5.53
N THR A 50 -9.57 -9.94 -5.17
CA THR A 50 -9.30 -8.80 -6.06
C THR A 50 -7.90 -8.21 -5.86
N SER A 51 -7.07 -8.83 -5.02
CA SER A 51 -5.75 -8.33 -4.61
C SER A 51 -5.73 -6.91 -4.04
N PHE A 52 -6.89 -6.36 -3.66
CA PHE A 52 -7.02 -4.96 -3.29
C PHE A 52 -6.44 -4.01 -4.34
N ILE A 53 -6.69 -4.31 -5.62
CA ILE A 53 -6.29 -3.52 -6.78
C ILE A 53 -7.54 -2.92 -7.44
N ASN A 54 -7.48 -1.64 -7.83
CA ASN A 54 -8.56 -0.96 -8.54
C ASN A 54 -7.99 -0.08 -9.69
N SER A 55 -8.65 1.03 -10.07
CA SER A 55 -8.16 1.92 -11.14
C SER A 55 -7.31 3.10 -10.64
N TYR A 56 -7.14 3.26 -9.32
CA TYR A 56 -6.56 4.42 -8.65
C TYR A 56 -5.38 3.96 -7.77
N TYR A 57 -4.19 4.48 -8.05
CA TYR A 57 -2.98 4.01 -7.39
C TYR A 57 -2.85 4.51 -5.94
N ASP A 58 -3.47 5.64 -5.60
CA ASP A 58 -3.57 6.13 -4.23
C ASP A 58 -4.50 5.24 -3.38
N ASP A 59 -5.66 4.88 -3.92
CA ASP A 59 -6.58 3.93 -3.29
C ASP A 59 -5.88 2.61 -2.93
N GLU A 60 -5.06 2.09 -3.85
CA GLU A 60 -4.21 0.92 -3.66
C GLU A 60 -3.13 1.13 -2.60
N GLY A 61 -2.44 2.28 -2.63
CA GLY A 61 -1.42 2.65 -1.64
C GLY A 61 -1.93 2.60 -0.20
N TRP A 62 -3.16 3.08 0.05
CA TRP A 62 -3.79 2.99 1.37
C TRP A 62 -3.94 1.54 1.86
N TRP A 63 -4.32 0.61 0.98
CA TRP A 63 -4.41 -0.81 1.32
C TRP A 63 -3.04 -1.43 1.58
N ALA A 64 -2.02 -1.08 0.79
CA ALA A 64 -0.66 -1.58 1.02
C ALA A 64 -0.14 -1.18 2.42
N LEU A 65 -0.37 0.08 2.83
CA LEU A 65 -0.03 0.55 4.18
C LEU A 65 -0.77 -0.22 5.27
N ALA A 66 -2.09 -0.40 5.12
CA ALA A 66 -2.90 -1.16 6.06
C ALA A 66 -2.42 -2.61 6.21
N TRP A 67 -2.07 -3.29 5.11
CA TRP A 67 -1.58 -4.66 5.15
C TRP A 67 -0.18 -4.80 5.75
N MET A 68 0.71 -3.83 5.54
CA MET A 68 2.00 -3.81 6.24
C MET A 68 1.81 -3.65 7.76
N LYS A 69 0.89 -2.78 8.20
CA LYS A 69 0.57 -2.68 9.64
C LYS A 69 -0.05 -3.95 10.19
N ALA A 70 -0.94 -4.61 9.43
CA ALA A 70 -1.51 -5.90 9.82
C ALA A 70 -0.42 -6.98 9.96
N TYR A 71 0.56 -6.98 9.06
CA TYR A 71 1.74 -7.83 9.18
C TYR A 71 2.53 -7.52 10.45
N ASP A 72 2.82 -6.26 10.74
CA ASP A 72 3.56 -5.89 11.96
C ASP A 72 2.84 -6.32 13.25
N LEU A 73 1.51 -6.27 13.26
CA LEU A 73 0.70 -6.68 14.41
C LEU A 73 0.66 -8.20 14.59
N THR A 74 0.58 -8.97 13.50
CA THR A 74 0.21 -10.40 13.55
C THR A 74 1.32 -11.36 13.11
N ASN A 75 2.37 -10.84 12.46
CA ASN A 75 3.40 -11.60 11.74
C ASN A 75 2.88 -12.54 10.64
N MET A 76 1.62 -12.37 10.19
CA MET A 76 1.07 -13.17 9.09
C MET A 76 1.64 -12.74 7.74
N ILE A 77 2.49 -13.59 7.16
CA ILE A 77 3.20 -13.34 5.89
C ILE A 77 2.23 -13.00 4.74
N SER A 78 1.00 -13.54 4.75
CA SER A 78 -0.01 -13.24 3.73
C SER A 78 -0.32 -11.74 3.60
N TYR A 79 -0.28 -10.98 4.69
CA TYR A 79 -0.50 -9.54 4.65
C TYR A 79 0.67 -8.80 4.00
N LEU A 80 1.91 -9.17 4.35
CA LEU A 80 3.09 -8.62 3.70
C LEU A 80 3.12 -8.96 2.21
N SER A 81 2.80 -10.20 1.84
CA SER A 81 2.72 -10.62 0.42
C SER A 81 1.66 -9.82 -0.34
N MET A 82 0.52 -9.50 0.28
CA MET A 82 -0.49 -8.65 -0.34
C MET A 82 0.01 -7.22 -0.56
N ALA A 83 0.66 -6.61 0.44
CA ALA A 83 1.26 -5.28 0.27
C ALA A 83 2.30 -5.25 -0.86
N LYS A 84 3.12 -6.31 -1.00
CA LYS A 84 4.08 -6.46 -2.10
C LYS A 84 3.38 -6.58 -3.46
N ALA A 85 2.28 -7.32 -3.55
CA ALA A 85 1.50 -7.46 -4.78
C ALA A 85 0.88 -6.12 -5.22
N ILE A 86 0.33 -5.37 -4.27
CA ILE A 86 -0.21 -4.03 -4.51
C ILE A 86 0.89 -3.09 -5.00
N PHE A 87 2.04 -3.05 -4.32
CA PHE A 87 3.16 -2.19 -4.74
C PHE A 87 3.66 -2.53 -6.14
N ASN A 88 3.69 -3.82 -6.51
CA ASN A 88 4.03 -4.23 -7.87
C ASN A 88 3.07 -3.62 -8.90
N ASP A 89 1.75 -3.57 -8.62
CA ASP A 89 0.79 -2.89 -9.50
C ASP A 89 1.04 -1.37 -9.56
N MET A 90 1.29 -0.73 -8.40
CA MET A 90 1.60 0.70 -8.32
C MET A 90 2.81 1.09 -9.17
N THR A 91 3.81 0.21 -9.30
CA THR A 91 4.99 0.49 -10.16
C THR A 91 4.61 0.70 -11.64
N GLY A 92 3.49 0.13 -12.10
CA GLY A 92 2.94 0.35 -13.45
C GLY A 92 2.40 1.77 -13.68
N GLY A 93 2.19 2.52 -12.60
CA GLY A 93 1.84 3.94 -12.64
C GLY A 93 3.01 4.84 -13.00
N TRP A 94 4.26 4.38 -12.88
CA TRP A 94 5.45 5.19 -13.18
C TRP A 94 5.72 5.26 -14.69
N ASP A 95 6.03 6.45 -15.21
CA ASP A 95 6.65 6.63 -16.52
C ASP A 95 7.55 7.88 -16.58
N SER A 96 8.04 8.24 -17.77
CA SER A 96 8.94 9.38 -17.98
C SER A 96 8.22 10.72 -18.22
N ILE A 97 6.88 10.75 -18.29
CA ILE A 97 6.13 12.00 -18.44
C ILE A 97 6.33 12.84 -17.17
N CYS A 98 6.56 14.15 -17.33
CA CYS A 98 6.95 15.04 -16.22
C CYS A 98 8.25 14.60 -15.51
N GLY A 99 9.13 13.85 -16.18
CA GLY A 99 10.42 13.41 -15.64
C GLY A 99 10.35 12.24 -14.66
N GLY A 100 9.18 11.64 -14.44
CA GLY A 100 8.99 10.60 -13.42
C GLY A 100 7.64 10.69 -12.74
N GLY A 101 7.52 9.99 -11.61
CA GLY A 101 6.34 9.97 -10.76
C GLY A 101 5.25 9.03 -11.29
N ILE A 102 4.44 8.51 -10.37
CA ILE A 102 3.28 7.72 -10.70
C ILE A 102 2.07 8.59 -11.05
N TRP A 103 1.26 8.10 -11.99
CA TRP A 103 -0.07 8.64 -12.25
C TRP A 103 -0.99 8.43 -11.06
N TRP A 104 -2.01 9.27 -10.92
CA TRP A 104 -3.07 9.08 -9.92
C TRP A 104 -3.91 7.84 -10.23
N SER A 105 -4.18 7.59 -11.51
CA SER A 105 -5.00 6.46 -11.96
C SER A 105 -4.43 5.79 -13.21
N LYS A 106 -4.93 4.58 -13.49
CA LYS A 106 -4.61 3.78 -14.69
C LYS A 106 -4.99 4.48 -16.00
N HIS A 107 -5.82 5.53 -15.94
CA HIS A 107 -6.18 6.37 -17.08
C HIS A 107 -5.11 7.40 -17.45
N LYS A 108 -4.11 7.63 -16.59
CA LYS A 108 -2.94 8.49 -16.87
C LYS A 108 -3.29 9.92 -17.29
N THR A 109 -4.23 10.55 -16.59
CA THR A 109 -4.67 11.93 -16.87
C THR A 109 -4.06 12.97 -15.94
N TYR A 110 -3.62 12.57 -14.74
CA TYR A 110 -3.15 13.49 -13.70
C TYR A 110 -2.11 12.83 -12.79
N LYS A 111 -1.01 13.53 -12.48
CA LYS A 111 -0.04 13.17 -11.43
C LYS A 111 -0.23 14.12 -10.25
N ASN A 112 -0.42 13.58 -9.06
CA ASN A 112 -0.71 14.36 -7.85
C ASN A 112 0.17 13.94 -6.68
N ALA A 113 0.16 14.75 -5.62
CA ALA A 113 0.96 14.51 -4.43
C ALA A 113 0.62 13.16 -3.79
N ILE A 114 -0.67 12.88 -3.55
CA ILE A 114 -1.07 11.74 -2.73
C ILE A 114 -0.64 10.39 -3.31
N ALA A 115 -0.75 10.17 -4.62
CA ALA A 115 -0.31 8.92 -5.23
C ALA A 115 1.21 8.72 -5.06
N ASN A 116 1.99 9.79 -5.25
CA ASN A 116 3.45 9.76 -5.17
C ASN A 116 3.96 9.66 -3.72
N GLU A 117 3.31 10.33 -2.76
CA GLU A 117 3.60 10.20 -1.33
C GLU A 117 3.35 8.77 -0.84
N LEU A 118 2.21 8.19 -1.20
CA LEU A 118 1.88 6.80 -0.86
C LEU A 118 2.85 5.82 -1.52
N PHE A 119 3.20 6.02 -2.79
CA PHE A 119 4.16 5.18 -3.47
C PHE A 119 5.55 5.21 -2.80
N LEU A 120 6.03 6.41 -2.44
CA LEU A 120 7.27 6.60 -1.71
C LEU A 120 7.23 5.90 -0.35
N GLU A 121 6.15 6.10 0.40
CA GLU A 121 5.99 5.54 1.73
C GLU A 121 5.90 4.00 1.70
N VAL A 122 5.12 3.45 0.76
CA VAL A 122 4.99 2.00 0.59
C VAL A 122 6.34 1.38 0.21
N ALA A 123 7.07 1.99 -0.72
CA ALA A 123 8.40 1.53 -1.11
C ALA A 123 9.35 1.50 0.12
N ALA A 124 9.44 2.60 0.86
CA ALA A 124 10.31 2.71 2.02
C ALA A 124 9.94 1.70 3.13
N ARG A 125 8.64 1.51 3.40
CA ARG A 125 8.17 0.56 4.42
C ARG A 125 8.33 -0.90 4.01
N LEU A 126 8.17 -1.23 2.72
CA LEU A 126 8.41 -2.57 2.20
C LEU A 126 9.89 -2.96 2.25
N HIS A 127 10.78 -2.00 1.99
CA HIS A 127 12.22 -2.19 2.19
C HIS A 127 12.53 -2.63 3.62
N GLN A 128 12.01 -1.91 4.62
CA GLN A 128 12.20 -2.22 6.05
C GLN A 128 11.70 -3.62 6.46
N ARG A 129 10.75 -4.19 5.70
CA ARG A 129 10.10 -5.49 5.99
C ARG A 129 10.55 -6.60 5.05
N THR A 130 11.53 -6.34 4.17
CA THR A 130 12.01 -7.31 3.19
C THR A 130 13.50 -7.51 3.33
N SER A 131 13.88 -8.53 4.11
CA SER A 131 15.27 -8.95 4.24
C SER A 131 15.89 -9.22 2.87
N GLY A 132 17.06 -8.63 2.63
CA GLY A 132 17.79 -8.77 1.38
C GLY A 132 17.46 -7.74 0.30
N ASP A 133 16.49 -6.84 0.50
CA ASP A 133 16.32 -5.69 -0.38
C ASP A 133 17.46 -4.69 -0.16
N THR A 134 18.26 -4.44 -1.20
CA THR A 134 19.45 -3.58 -1.13
C THR A 134 19.52 -2.66 -2.34
N VAL A 135 20.24 -1.54 -2.19
CA VAL A 135 20.51 -0.62 -3.30
C VAL A 135 21.29 -1.36 -4.38
N GLY A 136 20.84 -1.25 -5.62
CA GLY A 136 21.43 -1.99 -6.75
C GLY A 136 21.08 -3.49 -6.79
N GLY A 137 20.23 -3.98 -5.87
CA GLY A 137 19.60 -5.30 -6.00
C GLY A 137 18.77 -5.39 -7.28
N GLU A 138 18.72 -6.58 -7.89
CA GLU A 138 18.08 -6.79 -9.18
C GLU A 138 16.61 -6.35 -9.16
N SER A 139 16.27 -5.42 -10.05
CA SER A 139 14.89 -5.15 -10.47
C SER A 139 14.62 -6.00 -11.71
N GLY A 140 13.84 -7.07 -11.58
CA GLY A 140 13.41 -7.93 -12.66
C GLY A 140 11.90 -8.18 -12.62
N PRO A 141 11.31 -8.87 -13.61
CA PRO A 141 9.88 -9.19 -13.63
C PRO A 141 9.40 -10.00 -12.41
N TRP A 142 10.34 -10.55 -11.63
CA TRP A 142 10.08 -11.36 -10.43
C TRP A 142 10.65 -10.75 -9.13
N HIS A 143 11.37 -9.62 -9.21
CA HIS A 143 11.98 -8.96 -8.06
C HIS A 143 11.88 -7.44 -8.18
N THR A 144 11.17 -6.83 -7.25
CA THR A 144 11.09 -5.37 -7.13
C THR A 144 12.03 -4.94 -6.00
N SER A 145 13.07 -4.16 -6.31
CA SER A 145 13.87 -3.52 -5.26
C SER A 145 13.13 -2.28 -4.73
N TYR A 146 12.64 -2.37 -3.50
CA TYR A 146 11.81 -1.32 -2.90
C TYR A 146 12.63 -0.08 -2.56
N ILE A 147 13.87 -0.25 -2.08
CA ILE A 147 14.76 0.87 -1.81
C ILE A 147 15.16 1.64 -3.07
N ASN A 148 15.35 0.95 -4.21
CA ASN A 148 15.63 1.62 -5.48
C ASN A 148 14.43 2.47 -5.92
N TRP A 149 13.20 1.94 -5.77
CA TRP A 149 11.99 2.71 -6.04
C TRP A 149 11.80 3.89 -5.10
N ALA A 150 12.02 3.71 -3.79
CA ALA A 150 11.93 4.78 -2.82
C ALA A 150 12.91 5.92 -3.14
N ASN A 151 14.15 5.58 -3.49
CA ASN A 151 15.15 6.58 -3.89
C ASN A 151 14.77 7.28 -5.20
N LYS A 152 14.28 6.53 -6.19
CA LYS A 152 13.86 7.08 -7.49
C LYS A 152 12.66 8.01 -7.34
N GLU A 153 11.65 7.62 -6.58
CA GLU A 153 10.49 8.44 -6.27
C GLU A 153 10.89 9.68 -5.49
N TRP A 154 11.66 9.55 -4.41
CA TRP A 154 12.12 10.71 -3.63
C TRP A 154 12.88 11.74 -4.48
N GLN A 155 13.77 11.28 -5.36
CA GLN A 155 14.51 12.15 -6.27
C GLN A 155 13.57 12.90 -7.22
N TRP A 156 12.55 12.24 -7.76
CA TRP A 156 11.57 12.92 -8.60
C TRP A 156 10.70 13.88 -7.79
N PHE A 157 10.13 13.41 -6.68
CA PHE A 157 9.16 14.15 -5.89
C PHE A 157 9.74 15.47 -5.37
N LYS A 158 10.97 15.45 -4.83
CA LYS A 158 11.70 16.65 -4.40
C LYS A 158 11.93 17.67 -5.52
N ASN A 159 12.06 17.23 -6.77
CA ASN A 159 12.36 18.09 -7.92
C ASN A 159 11.12 18.45 -8.76
N SER A 160 9.97 17.85 -8.45
CA SER A 160 8.73 17.98 -9.23
C SER A 160 8.00 19.32 -9.04
N GLY A 161 8.29 20.04 -7.94
CA GLY A 161 7.55 21.24 -7.53
C GLY A 161 6.17 20.96 -6.91
N ILE A 162 5.88 19.70 -6.57
CA ILE A 162 4.64 19.28 -5.88
C ILE A 162 4.78 19.38 -4.35
N LEU A 163 6.02 19.36 -3.84
CA LEU A 163 6.38 19.61 -2.44
C LEU A 163 6.56 21.10 -2.13
#